data_AF-A0A9E2BSA0-F1
#
_entry.id   AF-A0A9E2BSA0-F1
#
_cell.length_a   1.000
_cell.length_b   1.000
_cell.length_c   1.000
_cell.angle_alpha   90.00
_cell.angle_beta   90.00
_cell.angle_gamma   90.00
#
_symmetry.space_group_name_H-M   'P 1'
#
loop_
_entity.id
_entity.type
_entity.pdbx_description
1 polymer ?
#
loop_
_entity_poly.entity_id
_entity_poly.type
_entity_poly.pdbx_seq_one_letter_code
_entity_poly.pdbx_strand_id
1 'polypeptide(L)'
;MSQSNLGSSAPWWKFGHVWLVLSGPAIVVVAGFVTLYLAVTRPDPVVTEDYYRKGIEINKTLETDASLAPAIQARNHAQTGVVPRSKTVTTQP
;
A
#
# COMPACT_ATOMS: atom_id res chain seq x y z
N MET A 1 -26.26 -71.13 8.19
CA MET A 1 -25.09 -70.24 8.35
C MET A 1 -25.52 -68.85 7.89
N SER A 2 -25.82 -67.94 8.83
CA SER A 2 -26.26 -66.59 8.51
C SER A 2 -25.09 -65.77 7.99
N GLN A 3 -25.24 -65.20 6.79
CA GLN A 3 -24.30 -64.28 6.18
C GLN A 3 -24.19 -63.01 7.04
N SER A 4 -23.01 -62.72 7.56
CA SER A 4 -22.70 -61.46 8.23
C SER A 4 -22.70 -60.34 7.20
N ASN A 5 -23.71 -59.46 7.25
CA ASN A 5 -23.65 -58.18 6.57
C ASN A 5 -22.53 -57.35 7.23
N LEU A 6 -21.33 -57.34 6.62
CA LEU A 6 -20.25 -56.43 6.96
C LEU A 6 -20.70 -55.04 6.51
N GLY A 7 -21.37 -54.32 7.41
CA GLY A 7 -22.08 -53.08 7.12
C GLY A 7 -21.30 -52.14 6.21
N SER A 8 -21.92 -51.80 5.08
CA SER A 8 -21.40 -50.81 4.13
C SER A 8 -21.26 -49.46 4.85
N SER A 9 -20.03 -49.06 5.15
CA SER A 9 -19.74 -47.75 5.73
C SER A 9 -20.31 -46.65 4.83
N ALA A 10 -21.01 -45.68 5.44
CA ALA A 10 -21.60 -44.59 4.69
C ALA A 10 -20.50 -43.80 3.96
N PRO A 11 -20.73 -43.37 2.71
CA PRO A 11 -19.72 -42.63 1.97
C PRO A 11 -19.29 -41.35 2.66
N TRP A 12 -17.99 -41.07 2.65
CA TRP A 12 -17.37 -39.99 3.43
C TRP A 12 -17.87 -38.58 3.09
N TRP A 13 -18.30 -38.35 1.84
CA TRP A 13 -18.83 -37.05 1.40
C TRP A 13 -20.19 -36.68 2.02
N LYS A 14 -20.87 -37.63 2.68
CA LYS A 14 -22.13 -37.38 3.39
C LYS A 14 -21.91 -36.73 4.76
N PHE A 15 -20.69 -36.75 5.30
CA PHE A 15 -20.39 -36.17 6.61
C PHE A 15 -20.05 -34.67 6.48
N GLY A 16 -20.87 -33.81 7.11
CA GLY A 16 -20.70 -32.35 7.03
C GLY A 16 -19.34 -31.84 7.53
N HIS A 17 -18.72 -32.50 8.51
CA HIS A 17 -17.40 -32.12 9.02
C HIS A 17 -16.30 -32.21 7.97
N VAL A 18 -16.42 -33.12 6.98
CA VAL A 18 -15.43 -33.21 5.90
C VAL A 18 -15.45 -31.95 5.03
N TRP A 19 -16.65 -31.41 4.79
CA TRP A 19 -16.80 -30.14 4.09
C TRP A 19 -16.28 -28.95 4.88
N LEU A 20 -16.41 -28.97 6.21
CA LEU A 20 -15.85 -27.93 7.08
C LEU A 20 -14.32 -27.89 6.99
N VAL A 21 -13.65 -29.05 7.02
CA VAL A 21 -12.19 -29.12 6.86
C VAL A 21 -11.77 -28.72 5.44
N LEU A 22 -12.50 -29.19 4.43
CA LEU A 22 -12.18 -28.88 3.03
C LEU A 22 -12.45 -27.41 2.66
N SER A 23 -13.37 -26.75 3.35
CA SER A 23 -13.73 -25.35 3.08
C SER A 23 -12.56 -24.39 3.29
N GLY A 24 -11.70 -24.63 4.29
CA GLY A 24 -10.56 -23.75 4.57
C GLY A 24 -9.64 -23.60 3.36
N PRO A 25 -9.06 -24.69 2.83
CA PRO A 25 -8.25 -24.65 1.62
C PRO A 25 -9.04 -24.19 0.38
N ALA A 26 -10.29 -24.63 0.22
CA ALA A 26 -11.10 -24.27 -0.95
C ALA A 26 -11.33 -22.75 -1.05
N ILE A 27 -11.59 -22.07 0.07
CA ILE A 27 -11.78 -20.62 0.12
C ILE A 27 -10.52 -19.88 -0.33
N VAL A 28 -9.33 -20.31 0.10
CA VAL A 28 -8.06 -19.66 -0.28
C VAL A 28 -7.80 -19.79 -1.78
N VAL A 29 -8.07 -20.96 -2.36
CA VAL A 29 -7.94 -21.18 -3.81
C VAL A 29 -8.87 -20.24 -4.58
N VAL A 30 -10.15 -20.15 -4.19
CA VAL A 30 -11.12 -19.24 -4.81
C VAL A 30 -10.66 -17.78 -4.67
N ALA A 31 -10.22 -17.36 -3.49
CA ALA A 31 -9.70 -16.02 -3.26
C ALA A 31 -8.50 -15.70 -4.18
N GLY A 32 -7.56 -16.65 -4.34
CA GLY A 32 -6.43 -16.50 -5.25
C GLY A 32 -6.87 -16.27 -6.71
N PHE A 33 -7.86 -17.01 -7.19
CA PHE A 33 -8.43 -16.79 -8.52
C PHE A 33 -9.14 -15.44 -8.65
N VAL A 34 -9.85 -14.99 -7.61
CA VAL A 34 -10.46 -13.65 -7.59
C VAL A 34 -9.40 -12.56 -7.70
N THR A 35 -8.31 -12.66 -6.93
CA THR A 35 -7.19 -11.72 -7.01
C THR A 35 -6.54 -11.75 -8.40
N LEU A 36 -6.31 -12.93 -8.96
CA LEU A 36 -5.77 -13.07 -10.32
C LEU A 36 -6.69 -12.41 -11.35
N TYR A 37 -7.99 -12.64 -11.25
CA TYR A 37 -8.99 -12.03 -12.13
C TYR A 37 -8.95 -10.50 -12.05
N LEU A 38 -8.87 -9.94 -10.83
CA LEU A 38 -8.74 -8.51 -10.63
C LEU A 38 -7.44 -7.96 -11.25
N ALA A 39 -6.33 -8.66 -11.06
CA ALA A 39 -5.03 -8.26 -11.60
C ALA A 39 -5.02 -8.21 -13.13
N VAL A 40 -5.66 -9.18 -13.79
CA VAL A 40 -5.77 -9.22 -15.26
C VAL A 40 -6.75 -8.18 -15.78
N THR A 41 -7.87 -7.97 -15.10
CA THR A 41 -8.96 -7.11 -15.59
C THR A 41 -8.71 -5.62 -15.31
N ARG A 42 -7.95 -5.31 -14.26
CA ARG A 42 -7.68 -3.93 -13.81
C ARG A 42 -6.17 -3.69 -13.77
N PRO A 43 -5.52 -3.52 -14.93
CA PRO A 43 -4.13 -3.12 -14.97
C PRO A 43 -3.99 -1.76 -14.25
N ASP A 44 -3.18 -1.72 -13.19
CA ASP A 44 -2.77 -0.46 -12.57
C ASP A 44 -1.99 0.34 -13.62
N PRO A 45 -2.45 1.54 -14.00
CA PRO A 45 -1.77 2.33 -15.01
C PRO A 45 -0.36 2.64 -14.51
N VAL A 46 0.63 2.07 -15.22
CA VAL A 46 2.05 2.35 -14.98
C VAL A 46 2.24 3.86 -14.90
N VAL A 47 2.76 4.30 -13.75
CA VAL A 47 3.20 5.67 -13.51
C VAL A 47 4.07 6.09 -14.69
N THR A 48 3.54 6.93 -15.57
CA THR A 48 4.25 7.36 -16.77
C THR A 48 5.49 8.14 -16.38
N GLU A 49 6.52 8.15 -17.23
CA GLU A 49 7.76 8.91 -17.02
C GLU A 49 7.49 10.40 -16.71
N ASP A 50 6.33 10.89 -17.15
CA ASP A 50 5.80 12.22 -16.87
C ASP A 50 5.63 12.50 -15.37
N TYR A 51 5.33 11.49 -14.54
CA TYR A 51 5.19 11.66 -13.09
C TYR A 51 6.54 11.98 -12.42
N TYR A 52 7.61 11.36 -12.91
CA TYR A 52 8.97 11.66 -12.45
C TYR A 52 9.39 13.06 -12.92
N ARG A 53 9.10 13.41 -14.18
CA ARG A 53 9.34 14.77 -14.71
C ARG A 53 8.55 15.82 -13.95
N LYS A 54 7.29 15.55 -13.62
CA LYS A 54 6.44 16.46 -12.84
C LYS A 54 6.99 16.71 -11.45
N GLY A 55 7.55 15.69 -10.79
CA GLY A 55 8.26 15.86 -9.50
C GLY A 55 9.52 16.73 -9.61
N ILE A 56 10.30 16.57 -10.68
CA ILE A 56 11.50 17.38 -10.96
C ILE A 56 11.13 18.83 -11.31
N GLU A 57 10.11 19.03 -12.13
CA GLU A 57 9.63 20.35 -12.55
C GLU A 57 9.03 21.13 -11.38
N ILE A 58 8.26 20.47 -10.50
CA ILE A 58 7.78 21.07 -9.25
C ILE A 58 8.97 21.56 -8.41
N ASN A 59 10.03 20.77 -8.28
CA ASN A 59 11.22 21.18 -7.54
C ASN A 59 11.93 22.38 -8.18
N LYS A 60 12.01 22.42 -9.52
CA LYS A 60 12.60 23.53 -10.27
C LYS A 60 11.78 24.83 -10.19
N THR A 61 10.46 24.73 -10.21
CA THR A 61 9.57 25.88 -9.97
C THR A 61 9.64 26.34 -8.52
N LEU A 62 9.77 25.44 -7.55
CA LEU A 62 9.95 25.78 -6.13
C LEU A 62 11.29 26.47 -5.84
N GLU A 63 12.37 26.10 -6.55
CA GLU A 63 13.64 26.84 -6.49
C GLU A 63 13.53 28.26 -7.06
N THR A 64 12.66 28.46 -8.05
CA THR A 64 12.43 29.78 -8.67
C THR A 64 11.47 30.64 -7.83
N ASP A 65 10.46 30.02 -7.22
CA ASP A 65 9.48 30.62 -6.29
C ASP A 65 9.88 30.43 -4.82
N ALA A 66 11.18 30.60 -4.50
CA ALA A 66 11.66 30.56 -3.11
C ALA A 66 10.99 31.60 -2.19
N SER A 67 10.22 32.56 -2.75
CA SER A 67 9.37 33.49 -2.00
C SER A 67 7.96 32.96 -1.68
N LEU A 68 7.56 31.78 -2.17
CA LEU A 68 6.25 31.14 -1.96
C LEU A 68 6.36 29.72 -1.38
N ALA A 69 7.45 29.42 -0.68
CA ALA A 69 7.73 28.10 -0.12
C ALA A 69 6.52 27.51 0.66
N PRO A 70 6.13 26.24 0.43
CA PRO A 70 5.01 25.61 1.10
C PRO A 70 5.15 25.70 2.62
N ALA A 71 4.03 25.98 3.32
CA ALA A 71 3.91 26.00 4.78
C ALA A 71 4.37 24.72 5.50
N ILE A 72 4.76 23.68 4.76
CA ILE A 72 5.41 22.46 5.26
C ILE A 72 6.78 22.75 5.89
N GLN A 73 7.55 23.72 5.38
CA GLN A 73 8.83 24.09 5.99
C GLN A 73 8.62 24.83 7.33
N ALA A 74 7.47 25.49 7.51
CA ALA A 74 7.15 26.21 8.74
C ALA A 74 6.83 25.32 9.95
N ARG A 75 6.49 24.02 9.77
CA ARG A 75 6.12 23.15 10.89
C ARG A 75 7.29 22.79 11.83
N ASN A 76 8.53 22.78 11.33
CA ASN A 76 9.70 22.37 12.13
C ASN A 76 10.62 23.54 12.53
N HIS A 77 10.50 24.71 11.88
CA HIS A 77 11.34 25.87 12.18
C HIS A 77 11.01 26.55 13.52
N ALA A 78 9.83 26.29 14.11
CA ALA A 78 9.46 26.79 15.44
C ALA A 78 10.23 26.10 16.59
N GLN A 79 10.87 24.94 16.35
CA GLN A 79 11.67 24.25 17.37
C GLN A 79 13.15 24.66 17.39
N THR A 80 13.63 25.37 16.37
CA THR A 80 14.98 25.95 16.35
C THR A 80 14.88 27.47 16.53
N GLY A 81 15.00 27.94 17.77
CA GLY A 81 14.90 29.35 18.17
C GLY A 81 16.08 30.22 17.73
N VAL A 82 16.44 30.23 16.46
CA VAL A 82 17.45 31.16 15.92
C VAL A 82 16.77 32.44 15.42
N VAL A 83 16.74 33.44 16.29
CA VAL A 83 16.55 34.85 15.89
C VAL A 83 17.66 35.22 14.91
N PRO A 84 17.36 35.73 13.70
CA PRO A 84 18.40 36.24 12.82
C PRO A 84 19.12 37.39 13.52
N ARG A 85 20.41 37.22 13.84
CA ARG A 85 21.23 38.35 14.30
C ARG A 85 21.38 39.31 13.12
N SER A 86 20.76 40.48 13.23
CA SER A 86 21.04 41.62 12.36
C SER A 86 22.55 41.86 12.36
N LYS A 87 23.18 41.71 11.20
CA LYS A 87 24.59 42.08 11.04
C LYS A 87 24.68 43.60 11.19
N THR A 88 25.17 44.04 12.35
CA THR A 88 25.65 45.39 12.58
C THR A 88 26.75 45.68 11.57
N VAL A 89 26.47 46.56 10.60
CA VAL A 89 27.49 47.14 9.72
C VAL A 89 28.33 48.08 10.59
N THR A 90 29.47 47.58 11.07
CA THR A 90 30.52 48.38 11.70
C THR A 90 31.44 48.89 10.59
N THR A 91 31.21 50.13 10.17
CA THR A 91 32.16 50.89 9.36
C THR A 91 33.22 51.43 10.30
N GLN A 92 34.46 50.94 10.18
CA GLN A 92 35.62 51.48 10.90
C GLN A 92 36.32 52.52 9.99
N PRO A 93 36.75 53.69 10.53
CA PRO A 93 37.15 54.87 9.76
C PRO A 93 38.46 54.71 8.99
#